data_AF-X8IKN2-F1
#
_entry.id   AF-X8IKN2-F1
#
_cell.length_a   1.000
_cell.length_b   1.000
_cell.length_c   1.000
_cell.angle_alpha   90.00
_cell.angle_beta   90.00
_cell.angle_gamma   90.00
#
_symmetry.space_group_name_H-M   'P 1'
#
loop_
_entity.id
_entity.type
_entity.pdbx_description
1 polymer ?
#
loop_
_entity_poly.entity_id
_entity_poly.type
_entity_poly.pdbx_seq_one_letter_code
_entity_poly.pdbx_strand_id
1 'polypeptide(L)'
;MECHYHPDVKAVTTCKICGEPICEQCSISMASGDIWCYSCLKKSEENKLKWLKNFRIIAIIGVILWILILFLNIKEHGTGGIIRGLIIGFFVACLPISYFYNFKYVLKSPEHAKTSIIIKFIVMLILGPFVLIKAIKYYKDLEKGLKNNKEVEKKLEEANTKDFCDFFDRDIIYLEDDIKELEKVYDAEKMKLLKDNLRFTKESIEDEKMKKEGENGKIKDEVLKNYSERLEKIIERIKALDKKHPNSISIYDKLPFQKVEKMNQENNINKRKKTKEEEEYIEIKRDLYIENILDMENKIKKLEINYNVQDLKGLKNDIEYRNITIESELYKPNNSYGKMDDEVLEIFDERLKNLRERLETLESKYQ
;
A
#
# COMPACT_ATOMS: atom_id res chain seq x y z
N MET A 1 -2.37 6.26 -21.69
CA MET A 1 -2.94 5.15 -20.90
C MET A 1 -2.49 5.41 -19.49
N GLU A 2 -3.43 5.47 -18.56
CA GLU A 2 -3.10 5.71 -17.15
C GLU A 2 -2.83 4.39 -16.43
N CYS A 3 -2.08 4.46 -15.33
CA CYS A 3 -1.79 3.30 -14.52
C CYS A 3 -3.06 2.78 -13.84
N HIS A 4 -3.29 1.47 -13.90
CA HIS A 4 -4.42 0.81 -13.26
C HIS A 4 -4.49 1.05 -11.74
N TYR A 5 -3.33 1.22 -11.10
CA TYR A 5 -3.25 1.45 -9.65
C TYR A 5 -3.18 2.93 -9.28
N HIS A 6 -2.72 3.78 -10.21
CA HIS A 6 -2.58 5.22 -10.04
C HIS A 6 -3.22 5.90 -11.26
N PRO A 7 -4.54 6.16 -11.23
CA PRO A 7 -5.28 6.70 -12.37
C PRO A 7 -4.75 8.03 -12.92
N ASP A 8 -3.97 8.75 -12.12
CA ASP A 8 -3.43 10.06 -12.46
C ASP A 8 -1.97 10.01 -12.96
N VAL A 9 -1.39 8.81 -13.05
CA VAL A 9 0.00 8.60 -13.47
C VAL A 9 0.03 7.82 -14.78
N LYS A 10 0.73 8.39 -15.78
CA LYS A 10 0.92 7.72 -17.07
C LYS A 10 1.57 6.36 -16.89
N ALA A 11 0.95 5.35 -17.48
CA ALA A 11 1.54 4.02 -17.55
C ALA A 11 2.73 4.02 -18.51
N VAL A 12 3.81 3.36 -18.08
CA VAL A 12 5.04 3.21 -18.87
C VAL A 12 5.14 1.82 -19.50
N THR A 13 4.36 0.86 -19.00
CA THR A 13 4.38 -0.53 -19.44
C THR A 13 3.07 -1.25 -19.11
N THR A 14 2.93 -2.51 -19.50
CA THR A 14 1.76 -3.37 -19.22
C THR A 14 2.18 -4.63 -18.48
N CYS A 15 1.34 -5.08 -17.55
CA CYS A 15 1.58 -6.32 -16.81
C CYS A 15 1.45 -7.53 -17.74
N LYS A 16 2.48 -8.39 -17.81
CA LYS A 16 2.46 -9.59 -18.65
C LYS A 16 1.34 -10.58 -18.29
N ILE A 17 0.90 -10.60 -17.03
CA ILE A 17 -0.06 -11.59 -16.52
C ILE A 17 -1.51 -11.17 -16.72
N CYS A 18 -1.86 -9.91 -16.42
CA CYS A 18 -3.24 -9.42 -16.51
C CYS A 18 -3.49 -8.42 -17.64
N GLY A 19 -2.45 -7.93 -18.31
CA GLY A 19 -2.56 -6.94 -19.40
C GLY A 19 -2.79 -5.50 -18.94
N GLU A 20 -2.99 -5.27 -17.64
CA GLU A 20 -3.27 -3.94 -17.10
C GLU A 20 -2.08 -2.98 -17.29
N PRO A 21 -2.32 -1.72 -17.70
CA PRO A 21 -1.29 -0.69 -17.80
C PRO A 21 -0.79 -0.29 -16.40
N ILE A 22 0.53 -0.17 -16.23
CA ILE A 22 1.15 0.16 -14.94
C ILE A 22 2.26 1.22 -15.09
N CYS A 23 2.37 2.11 -14.10
CA CYS A 23 3.46 3.08 -14.01
C CYS A 23 4.76 2.41 -13.55
N GLU A 24 5.87 3.16 -13.62
CA GLU A 24 7.21 2.67 -13.25
C GLU A 24 7.24 2.14 -11.81
N GLN A 25 6.63 2.87 -10.88
CA GLN A 25 6.53 2.48 -9.47
C GLN A 25 5.72 1.20 -9.25
N CYS A 26 4.76 0.88 -10.12
CA CYS A 26 3.95 -0.34 -10.03
C CYS A 26 4.55 -1.51 -10.81
N SER A 27 5.62 -1.26 -11.57
CA SER A 27 6.26 -2.24 -12.43
C SER A 27 7.33 -3.02 -11.66
N ILE A 28 7.19 -4.35 -11.62
CA ILE A 28 8.16 -5.23 -10.99
C ILE A 28 8.86 -6.00 -12.08
N SER A 29 10.16 -5.72 -12.24
CA SER A 29 11.02 -6.44 -13.17
C SER A 29 11.43 -7.77 -12.58
N MET A 30 10.98 -8.86 -13.21
CA MET A 30 11.34 -10.22 -12.84
C MET A 30 12.71 -10.58 -13.41
N ALA A 31 13.40 -11.53 -12.78
CA ALA A 31 14.69 -12.03 -13.27
C ALA A 31 14.62 -12.65 -14.69
N SER A 32 13.43 -13.01 -15.18
CA SER A 32 13.21 -13.46 -16.56
C SER A 32 13.15 -12.33 -17.60
N GLY A 33 13.18 -11.07 -17.17
CA GLY A 33 12.93 -9.89 -18.01
C GLY A 33 11.44 -9.55 -18.15
N ASP A 34 10.55 -10.35 -17.57
CA ASP A 34 9.11 -10.08 -17.59
C ASP A 34 8.75 -8.98 -16.58
N ILE A 35 7.79 -8.13 -16.95
CA ILE A 35 7.27 -7.09 -16.06
C ILE A 35 5.89 -7.49 -15.54
N TRP A 36 5.77 -7.54 -14.22
CA TRP A 36 4.55 -7.94 -13.52
C TRP A 36 4.05 -6.80 -12.65
N CYS A 37 2.72 -6.70 -12.48
CA CYS A 37 2.16 -5.83 -11.46
C CYS A 37 2.22 -6.48 -10.08
N TYR A 38 2.22 -5.63 -9.07
CA TYR A 38 2.26 -6.03 -7.67
C TYR A 38 1.18 -7.05 -7.29
N SER A 39 -0.08 -6.83 -7.71
CA SER A 39 -1.19 -7.75 -7.42
C SER A 39 -1.01 -9.13 -8.03
N CYS A 40 -0.52 -9.21 -9.28
CA CYS A 40 -0.26 -10.48 -9.95
C CYS A 40 0.88 -11.25 -9.28
N LEU A 41 1.92 -10.54 -8.81
CA LEU A 41 2.99 -11.13 -8.02
C LEU A 41 2.41 -11.79 -6.76
N LYS A 42 1.66 -11.06 -5.94
CA LYS A 42 1.04 -11.58 -4.71
C LYS A 42 0.13 -12.76 -4.95
N LYS A 43 -0.76 -12.67 -5.93
CA LYS A 43 -1.65 -13.78 -6.29
C LYS A 43 -0.87 -15.03 -6.71
N SER A 44 0.24 -14.85 -7.41
CA SER A 44 1.17 -15.95 -7.73
C SER A 44 1.79 -16.53 -6.44
N GLU A 45 2.25 -15.70 -5.51
CA GLU A 45 2.83 -16.17 -4.24
C GLU A 45 1.84 -16.98 -3.40
N GLU A 46 0.62 -16.50 -3.24
CA GLU A 46 -0.44 -17.21 -2.52
C GLU A 46 -0.72 -18.58 -3.15
N ASN A 47 -0.79 -18.64 -4.47
CA ASN A 47 -0.99 -19.89 -5.20
C ASN A 47 0.19 -20.85 -5.00
N LYS A 48 1.42 -20.35 -5.02
CA LYS A 48 2.63 -21.14 -4.73
C LYS A 48 2.62 -21.66 -3.29
N LEU A 49 2.29 -20.80 -2.31
CA LEU A 49 2.17 -21.17 -0.90
C LEU A 49 1.09 -22.23 -0.66
N LYS A 50 -0.10 -22.07 -1.24
CA LYS A 50 -1.18 -23.07 -1.21
C LYS A 50 -0.71 -24.40 -1.80
N TRP A 51 -0.01 -24.36 -2.93
CA TRP A 51 0.54 -25.57 -3.54
C TRP A 51 1.57 -26.25 -2.64
N LEU A 52 2.52 -25.50 -2.07
CA LEU A 52 3.55 -26.04 -1.17
C LEU A 52 2.93 -26.67 0.10
N LYS A 53 1.93 -26.03 0.71
CA LYS A 53 1.20 -26.57 1.87
C LYS A 53 0.52 -27.89 1.52
N ASN A 54 -0.22 -27.93 0.40
CA ASN A 54 -0.90 -29.14 -0.05
C ASN A 54 0.09 -30.26 -0.40
N PHE A 55 1.21 -29.93 -1.05
CA PHE A 55 2.26 -30.90 -1.37
C PHE A 55 2.84 -31.53 -0.10
N ARG A 56 3.12 -30.75 0.95
CA ARG A 56 3.60 -31.28 2.24
C ARG A 56 2.61 -32.26 2.88
N ILE A 57 1.32 -31.91 2.91
CA ILE A 57 0.27 -32.80 3.43
C ILE A 57 0.25 -34.13 2.65
N ILE A 58 0.33 -34.05 1.32
CA ILE A 58 0.27 -35.21 0.45
C ILE A 58 1.52 -36.09 0.54
N ALA A 59 2.69 -35.47 0.73
CA ALA A 59 3.93 -36.19 1.01
C ALA A 59 3.84 -36.95 2.34
N ILE A 60 3.28 -36.33 3.40
CA ILE A 60 3.05 -36.99 4.70
C ILE A 60 2.12 -38.20 4.54
N ILE A 61 1.02 -38.07 3.78
CA ILE A 61 0.12 -39.19 3.47
C ILE A 61 0.88 -40.33 2.79
N GLY A 62 1.75 -40.01 1.81
CA GLY A 62 2.59 -40.99 1.14
C GLY A 62 3.52 -41.75 2.11
N VAL A 63 4.14 -41.04 3.06
CA VAL A 63 5.00 -41.65 4.10
C VAL A 63 4.19 -42.54 5.04
N ILE A 64 2.99 -42.14 5.46
CA ILE A 64 2.12 -42.96 6.32
C ILE A 64 1.75 -44.27 5.61
N LEU A 65 1.37 -44.19 4.33
CA LEU A 65 1.05 -45.37 3.52
C LEU A 65 2.27 -46.28 3.36
N TRP A 66 3.46 -45.72 3.17
CA TRP A 66 4.71 -46.47 3.09
C TRP A 66 4.96 -47.31 4.37
N ILE A 67 4.86 -46.67 5.53
CA ILE A 67 5.07 -47.30 6.85
C ILE A 67 4.03 -48.42 7.07
N LEU A 68 2.77 -48.17 6.70
CA LEU A 68 1.70 -49.15 6.84
C LEU A 68 1.95 -50.40 5.99
N ILE A 69 2.37 -50.23 4.73
CA ILE A 69 2.73 -51.35 3.85
C ILE A 69 3.94 -52.11 4.38
N LEU A 70 4.95 -51.41 4.89
CA LEU A 70 6.13 -52.02 5.49
C LEU A 70 5.75 -52.87 6.71
N PHE A 71 4.92 -52.34 7.61
CA PHE A 71 4.43 -53.05 8.79
C PHE A 71 3.64 -54.32 8.44
N LEU A 72 2.72 -54.23 7.47
CA LEU A 72 1.94 -55.38 7.01
C LEU A 72 2.83 -56.47 6.42
N ASN A 73 3.84 -56.11 5.61
CA ASN A 73 4.76 -57.09 5.03
C ASN A 73 5.63 -57.78 6.09
N ILE A 74 6.09 -57.04 7.11
CA ILE A 74 6.85 -57.63 8.23
C ILE A 74 5.96 -58.57 9.05
N LYS A 75 4.69 -58.20 9.27
CA LYS A 75 3.73 -59.03 10.01
C LYS A 75 3.45 -60.35 9.30
N GLU A 76 3.31 -60.36 7.97
CA GLU A 76 2.98 -61.56 7.19
C GLU A 76 4.19 -62.45 6.88
N HIS A 77 5.37 -61.86 6.65
CA HIS A 77 6.54 -62.57 6.12
C HIS A 77 7.78 -62.50 7.02
N GLY A 78 7.65 -61.98 8.25
CA GLY A 78 8.75 -61.81 9.19
C GLY A 78 9.85 -60.90 8.64
N THR A 79 11.11 -61.20 8.97
CA THR A 79 12.28 -60.43 8.49
C THR A 79 12.47 -60.51 6.98
N GLY A 80 12.02 -61.59 6.33
CA GLY A 80 11.99 -61.71 4.86
C GLY A 80 11.05 -60.72 4.18
N GLY A 81 10.06 -60.18 4.91
CA GLY A 81 9.13 -59.17 4.43
C GLY A 81 9.71 -57.76 4.31
N ILE A 82 10.87 -57.47 4.90
CA ILE A 82 11.43 -56.12 4.97
C ILE A 82 11.75 -55.58 3.57
N ILE A 83 12.54 -56.31 2.76
CA ILE A 83 12.95 -55.86 1.42
C ILE A 83 11.74 -55.66 0.51
N ARG A 84 10.80 -56.62 0.55
CA ARG A 84 9.55 -56.57 -0.23
C ARG A 84 8.68 -55.37 0.19
N GLY A 85 8.54 -55.15 1.50
CA GLY A 85 7.80 -54.02 2.07
C GLY A 85 8.41 -52.67 1.71
N LEU A 86 9.74 -52.55 1.66
CA LEU A 86 10.42 -51.31 1.25
C LEU A 86 10.13 -50.97 -0.22
N ILE A 87 10.22 -51.96 -1.13
CA ILE A 87 9.98 -51.77 -2.56
C ILE A 87 8.51 -51.45 -2.84
N ILE A 88 7.59 -52.31 -2.38
CA ILE A 88 6.15 -52.12 -2.62
C ILE A 88 5.67 -50.84 -1.93
N GLY A 89 6.11 -50.63 -0.69
CA GLY A 89 5.83 -49.42 0.06
C GLY A 89 6.23 -48.18 -0.75
N PHE A 90 7.43 -48.15 -1.34
CA PHE A 90 7.92 -46.97 -2.07
C PHE A 90 7.03 -46.61 -3.26
N PHE A 91 6.60 -47.60 -4.04
CA PHE A 91 5.65 -47.39 -5.13
C PHE A 91 4.28 -46.89 -4.63
N VAL A 92 3.79 -47.45 -3.52
CA VAL A 92 2.54 -47.00 -2.89
C VAL A 92 2.66 -45.56 -2.35
N ALA A 93 3.81 -45.20 -1.77
CA ALA A 93 4.10 -43.86 -1.26
C ALA A 93 4.09 -42.79 -2.37
N CYS A 94 4.43 -43.18 -3.59
CA CYS A 94 4.43 -42.29 -4.75
C CYS A 94 3.01 -42.02 -5.29
N LEU A 95 2.01 -42.84 -4.97
CA LEU A 95 0.66 -42.72 -5.53
C LEU A 95 -0.03 -41.38 -5.20
N PRO A 96 -0.08 -40.91 -3.93
CA PRO A 96 -0.71 -39.64 -3.59
C PRO A 96 -0.05 -38.45 -4.30
N ILE A 97 1.28 -38.46 -4.40
CA ILE A 97 2.06 -37.41 -5.07
C ILE A 97 1.81 -37.42 -6.57
N SER A 98 1.78 -38.61 -7.18
CA SER A 98 1.53 -38.78 -8.61
C SER A 98 0.13 -38.36 -8.99
N TYR A 99 -0.85 -38.69 -8.16
CA TYR A 99 -2.22 -38.21 -8.30
C TYR A 99 -2.28 -36.69 -8.20
N PHE A 100 -1.71 -36.10 -7.15
CA PHE A 100 -1.70 -34.64 -6.97
C PHE A 100 -1.04 -33.86 -8.11
N TYR A 101 0.12 -34.33 -8.57
CA TYR A 101 0.90 -33.67 -9.61
C TYR A 101 0.28 -33.84 -11.00
N ASN A 102 -0.15 -35.05 -11.38
CA ASN A 102 -0.65 -35.32 -12.72
C ASN A 102 -2.12 -34.94 -12.95
N PHE A 103 -3.02 -35.19 -11.97
CA PHE A 103 -4.45 -34.91 -12.18
C PHE A 103 -4.77 -33.41 -12.25
N LYS A 104 -3.95 -32.56 -11.62
CA LYS A 104 -4.15 -31.11 -11.61
C LYS A 104 -3.46 -30.39 -12.77
N TYR A 105 -2.37 -30.93 -13.32
CA TYR A 105 -1.50 -30.20 -14.27
C TYR A 105 -1.23 -30.92 -15.61
N VAL A 106 -1.28 -32.25 -15.67
CA VAL A 106 -0.85 -33.02 -16.86
C VAL A 106 -2.02 -33.66 -17.62
N LEU A 107 -3.10 -34.05 -16.93
CA LEU A 107 -4.21 -34.80 -17.54
C LEU A 107 -5.47 -33.96 -17.82
N LYS A 108 -5.29 -32.68 -18.21
CA LYS A 108 -6.40 -31.80 -18.65
C LYS A 108 -6.79 -31.98 -20.12
N SER A 109 -6.17 -32.91 -20.85
CA SER A 109 -6.58 -33.23 -22.23
C SER A 109 -7.89 -34.04 -22.21
N PRO A 110 -8.90 -33.66 -23.04
CA PRO A 110 -10.18 -34.38 -23.13
C PRO A 110 -10.02 -35.86 -23.54
N GLU A 111 -8.90 -36.26 -24.14
CA GLU A 111 -8.62 -37.65 -24.54
C GLU A 111 -8.42 -38.60 -23.34
N HIS A 112 -7.91 -38.10 -22.21
CA HIS A 112 -7.69 -38.91 -21.01
C HIS A 112 -8.96 -39.12 -20.16
N ALA A 113 -10.08 -38.48 -20.50
CA ALA A 113 -11.36 -38.71 -19.81
C ALA A 113 -11.92 -40.12 -20.10
N LYS A 114 -11.62 -40.70 -21.27
CA LYS A 114 -12.16 -41.99 -21.75
C LYS A 114 -11.37 -43.23 -21.30
N THR A 115 -10.21 -43.06 -20.66
CA THR A 115 -9.37 -44.18 -20.19
C THR A 115 -9.90 -44.76 -18.89
N SER A 116 -9.92 -46.10 -18.77
CA SER A 116 -10.40 -46.80 -17.57
C SER A 116 -9.60 -46.39 -16.32
N ILE A 117 -10.26 -46.37 -15.16
CA ILE A 117 -9.67 -46.00 -13.87
C ILE A 117 -8.47 -46.90 -13.53
N ILE A 118 -8.55 -48.18 -13.90
CA ILE A 118 -7.52 -49.19 -13.64
C ILE A 118 -6.23 -48.87 -14.44
N ILE A 119 -6.36 -48.51 -15.73
CA ILE A 119 -5.20 -48.15 -16.56
C ILE A 119 -4.52 -46.89 -16.02
N LYS A 120 -5.31 -45.89 -15.59
CA LYS A 120 -4.77 -44.67 -14.97
C LYS A 120 -3.98 -44.99 -13.70
N PHE A 121 -4.48 -45.90 -12.87
CA PHE A 121 -3.80 -46.31 -11.64
C PHE A 121 -2.49 -47.05 -11.91
N ILE A 122 -2.47 -47.98 -12.87
CA ILE A 122 -1.26 -48.71 -13.26
C ILE A 122 -0.19 -47.74 -13.80
N VAL A 123 -0.57 -46.81 -14.66
CA VAL A 123 0.34 -45.80 -15.20
C VAL A 123 0.90 -44.90 -14.09
N MET A 124 0.07 -44.49 -13.13
CA MET A 124 0.51 -43.71 -11.96
C MET A 124 1.46 -44.47 -11.04
N LEU A 125 1.24 -45.77 -10.85
CA LEU A 125 2.11 -46.62 -10.05
C LEU A 125 3.50 -46.73 -10.72
N ILE A 126 3.54 -47.06 -12.02
CA ILE A 126 4.80 -47.26 -12.76
C ILE A 126 5.59 -45.96 -12.89
N LEU A 127 4.92 -44.86 -13.26
CA LEU A 127 5.57 -43.55 -13.43
C LEU A 127 5.79 -42.81 -12.11
N GLY A 128 5.29 -43.33 -10.99
CA GLY A 128 5.25 -42.63 -9.72
C GLY A 128 6.61 -42.14 -9.22
N PRO A 129 7.67 -42.96 -9.25
CA PRO A 129 9.01 -42.53 -8.89
C PRO A 129 9.55 -41.39 -9.76
N PHE A 130 9.28 -41.41 -11.07
CA PHE A 130 9.70 -40.35 -11.99
C PHE A 130 8.93 -39.04 -11.74
N VAL A 131 7.63 -39.14 -11.49
CA VAL A 131 6.77 -38.00 -11.14
C VAL A 131 7.20 -37.40 -9.80
N LEU A 132 7.57 -38.23 -8.82
CA LEU A 132 8.10 -37.77 -7.53
C LEU A 132 9.35 -36.90 -7.72
N ILE A 133 10.31 -37.31 -8.56
CA ILE A 133 11.51 -36.51 -8.85
C ILE A 133 11.14 -35.15 -9.46
N LYS A 134 10.23 -35.13 -10.44
CA LYS A 134 9.74 -33.89 -11.05
C LYS A 134 9.03 -32.99 -10.04
N ALA A 135 8.19 -33.57 -9.19
CA ALA A 135 7.43 -32.84 -8.18
C ALA A 135 8.35 -32.23 -7.11
N ILE A 136 9.40 -32.95 -6.70
CA ILE A 136 10.42 -32.43 -5.77
C ILE A 136 11.21 -31.28 -6.42
N LYS A 137 11.60 -31.41 -7.69
CA LYS A 137 12.29 -30.32 -8.41
C LYS A 137 11.42 -29.07 -8.47
N TYR A 138 10.15 -29.24 -8.88
CA TYR A 138 9.18 -28.15 -8.93
C TYR A 138 8.93 -27.53 -7.54
N TYR A 139 8.84 -28.34 -6.48
CA TYR A 139 8.75 -27.84 -5.10
C TYR A 139 9.94 -26.94 -4.74
N LYS A 140 11.17 -27.36 -5.04
CA LYS A 140 12.39 -26.57 -4.77
C LYS A 140 12.41 -25.27 -5.58
N ASP A 141 12.01 -25.32 -6.85
CA ASP A 141 11.94 -24.14 -7.71
C ASP A 141 10.91 -23.12 -7.19
N LEU A 142 9.75 -23.60 -6.72
CA LEU A 142 8.74 -22.74 -6.10
C LEU A 142 9.22 -22.12 -4.78
N GLU A 143 9.89 -22.90 -3.93
CA GLU A 143 10.44 -22.41 -2.68
C GLU A 143 11.53 -21.35 -2.93
N LYS A 144 12.41 -21.59 -3.90
CA LYS A 144 13.43 -20.61 -4.32
C LYS A 144 12.80 -19.34 -4.88
N GLY A 145 11.77 -19.47 -5.72
CA GLY A 145 11.04 -18.33 -6.27
C GLY A 145 10.39 -17.48 -5.18
N LEU A 146 9.79 -18.09 -4.15
CA LEU A 146 9.23 -17.36 -3.01
C LEU A 146 10.31 -16.65 -2.18
N LYS A 147 11.48 -17.27 -1.99
CA LYS A 147 12.61 -16.62 -1.30
C LYS A 147 13.11 -15.39 -2.07
N ASN A 148 13.27 -15.52 -3.39
CA ASN A 148 13.70 -14.41 -4.23
C ASN A 148 12.68 -13.26 -4.23
N ASN A 149 11.38 -13.58 -4.33
CA ASN A 149 10.35 -12.55 -4.29
C ASN A 149 10.36 -11.77 -2.97
N LYS A 150 10.50 -12.47 -1.83
CA LYS A 150 10.63 -11.80 -0.52
C LYS A 150 11.82 -10.86 -0.45
N GLU A 151 12.93 -11.21 -1.08
CA GLU A 151 14.10 -10.34 -1.18
C GLU A 151 13.81 -9.09 -2.02
N VAL A 152 13.08 -9.24 -3.12
CA VAL A 152 12.64 -8.10 -3.96
C VAL A 152 11.68 -7.21 -3.18
N GLU A 153 10.70 -7.77 -2.47
CA GLU A 153 9.78 -7.01 -1.62
C GLU A 153 10.52 -6.20 -0.55
N LYS A 154 11.52 -6.82 0.10
CA LYS A 154 12.35 -6.13 1.08
C LYS A 154 13.14 -4.97 0.47
N LYS A 155 13.73 -5.17 -0.71
CA LYS A 155 14.46 -4.11 -1.43
C LYS A 155 13.54 -2.95 -1.83
N LEU A 156 12.32 -3.25 -2.27
CA LEU A 156 11.31 -2.24 -2.58
C LEU A 156 10.90 -1.48 -1.32
N GLU A 157 10.64 -2.17 -0.21
CA GLU A 157 10.33 -1.53 1.07
C GLU A 157 11.47 -0.63 1.57
N GLU A 158 12.73 -1.06 1.42
CA GLU A 158 13.90 -0.25 1.76
C GLU A 158 14.01 1.02 0.89
N ALA A 159 13.79 0.90 -0.42
CA ALA A 159 13.79 2.04 -1.33
C ALA A 159 12.66 3.03 -1.01
N ASN A 160 11.41 2.54 -0.87
CA ASN A 160 10.26 3.37 -0.52
C ASN A 160 10.45 4.07 0.83
N THR A 161 11.03 3.37 1.81
CA THR A 161 11.32 3.95 3.14
C THR A 161 12.35 5.07 3.03
N LYS A 162 13.37 4.89 2.20
CA LYS A 162 14.37 5.94 1.97
C LYS A 162 13.74 7.17 1.32
N ASP A 163 12.98 6.97 0.24
CA ASP A 163 12.33 8.07 -0.47
C ASP A 163 11.33 8.81 0.44
N PHE A 164 10.61 8.08 1.30
CA PHE A 164 9.77 8.67 2.34
C PHE A 164 10.57 9.54 3.31
N CYS A 165 11.68 9.04 3.85
CA CYS A 165 12.52 9.82 4.76
C CYS A 165 13.08 11.07 4.07
N ASP A 166 13.59 10.94 2.84
CA ASP A 166 14.16 12.04 2.07
C ASP A 166 13.12 13.16 1.83
N PHE A 167 11.84 12.81 1.72
CA PHE A 167 10.73 13.76 1.59
C PHE A 167 10.32 14.35 2.95
N PHE A 168 9.98 13.50 3.94
CA PHE A 168 9.34 13.93 5.18
C PHE A 168 10.30 14.39 6.29
N ASP A 169 11.60 14.05 6.24
CA ASP A 169 12.57 14.51 7.24
C ASP A 169 12.62 16.03 7.31
N ARG A 170 12.53 16.68 6.15
CA ARG A 170 12.51 18.13 6.05
C ARG A 170 11.29 18.72 6.77
N ASP A 171 10.10 18.22 6.45
CA ASP A 171 8.84 18.75 6.97
C ASP A 171 8.76 18.58 8.49
N ILE A 172 9.15 17.42 9.01
CA ILE A 172 9.11 17.18 10.45
C ILE A 172 10.15 18.01 11.21
N ILE A 173 11.33 18.27 10.63
CA ILE A 173 12.32 19.17 11.22
C ILE A 173 11.79 20.61 11.27
N TYR A 174 11.16 21.09 10.19
CA TYR A 174 10.53 22.41 10.20
C TYR A 174 9.46 22.53 11.29
N LEU A 175 8.56 21.54 11.41
CA LEU A 175 7.57 21.54 12.48
C LEU A 175 8.21 21.56 13.87
N GLU A 176 9.30 20.82 14.08
CA GLU A 176 10.03 20.77 15.35
C GLU A 176 10.75 22.08 15.70
N ASP A 177 11.23 22.81 14.69
CA ASP A 177 11.90 24.09 14.87
C ASP A 177 10.89 25.24 15.04
N ASP A 178 9.82 25.26 14.24
CA ASP A 178 8.72 26.23 14.34
C ASP A 178 8.12 26.24 15.76
N ILE A 179 7.85 25.06 16.33
CA ILE A 179 7.34 24.97 17.70
C ILE A 179 8.37 25.47 18.75
N LYS A 180 9.67 25.28 18.52
CA LYS A 180 10.72 25.83 19.41
C LYS A 180 10.80 27.35 19.28
N GLU A 181 10.61 27.91 18.10
CA GLU A 181 10.55 29.36 17.91
C GLU A 181 9.34 29.94 18.63
N LEU A 182 8.16 29.34 18.46
CA LEU A 182 6.91 29.77 19.10
C LEU A 182 6.97 29.70 20.64
N GLU A 183 7.70 28.73 21.20
CA GLU A 183 7.95 28.66 22.64
C GLU A 183 8.81 29.81 23.17
N LYS A 184 9.67 30.42 22.32
CA LYS A 184 10.50 31.57 22.69
C LYS A 184 9.75 32.88 22.49
N VAL A 185 9.12 33.02 21.33
CA VAL A 185 8.39 34.23 20.92
C VAL A 185 7.08 33.77 20.28
N TYR A 186 6.01 33.90 21.05
CA TYR A 186 4.69 33.51 20.56
C TYR A 186 4.22 34.48 19.46
N ASP A 187 3.82 33.89 18.34
CA ASP A 187 3.22 34.59 17.22
C ASP A 187 1.99 33.80 16.74
N ALA A 188 0.85 34.49 16.64
CA ALA A 188 -0.42 33.83 16.36
C ALA A 188 -0.52 33.32 14.91
N GLU A 189 0.12 34.00 13.94
CA GLU A 189 0.11 33.60 12.54
C GLU A 189 1.02 32.40 12.31
N LYS A 190 2.23 32.41 12.89
CA LYS A 190 3.13 31.25 12.88
C LYS A 190 2.51 30.04 13.57
N MET A 191 1.78 30.23 14.68
CA MET A 191 1.08 29.15 15.37
C MET A 191 -0.03 28.54 14.49
N LYS A 192 -0.77 29.38 13.77
CA LYS A 192 -1.76 28.92 12.77
C LYS A 192 -1.09 28.08 11.69
N LEU A 193 0.00 28.58 11.09
CA LEU A 193 0.74 27.87 10.04
C LEU A 193 1.31 26.52 10.53
N LEU A 194 1.86 26.49 11.74
CA LEU A 194 2.35 25.25 12.36
C LEU A 194 1.24 24.21 12.49
N LYS A 195 0.06 24.59 12.99
CA LYS A 195 -1.09 23.70 13.13
C LYS A 195 -1.56 23.14 11.78
N ASP A 196 -1.58 23.98 10.75
CA ASP A 196 -1.99 23.60 9.40
C ASP A 196 -0.98 22.61 8.77
N ASN A 197 0.33 22.90 8.86
CA ASN A 197 1.39 22.01 8.38
C ASN A 197 1.43 20.67 9.13
N LEU A 198 1.25 20.71 10.46
CA LEU A 198 1.18 19.51 11.29
C LEU A 198 0.05 18.60 10.84
N ARG A 199 -1.12 19.17 10.52
CA ARG A 199 -2.29 18.43 10.05
C ARG A 199 -1.99 17.68 8.76
N PHE A 200 -1.47 18.38 7.76
CA PHE A 200 -1.12 17.81 6.45
C PHE A 200 -0.10 16.67 6.58
N THR A 201 0.94 16.89 7.38
CA THR A 201 1.98 15.89 7.64
C THR A 201 1.38 14.65 8.32
N LYS A 202 0.47 14.86 9.27
CA LYS A 202 -0.20 13.78 10.01
C LYS A 202 -1.12 12.95 9.11
N GLU A 203 -1.93 13.59 8.25
CA GLU A 203 -2.76 12.89 7.26
C GLU A 203 -1.90 12.01 6.34
N SER A 204 -0.79 12.56 5.84
CA SER A 204 0.11 11.85 4.92
C SER A 204 0.81 10.66 5.59
N ILE A 205 1.16 10.75 6.88
CA ILE A 205 1.68 9.60 7.65
C ILE A 205 0.59 8.53 7.86
N GLU A 206 -0.66 8.93 8.10
CA GLU A 206 -1.76 7.96 8.21
C GLU A 206 -2.02 7.24 6.88
N ASP A 207 -1.94 7.93 5.74
CA ASP A 207 -1.99 7.31 4.41
C ASP A 207 -0.95 6.19 4.26
N GLU A 208 0.30 6.47 4.66
CA GLU A 208 1.39 5.50 4.57
C GLU A 208 1.23 4.32 5.52
N LYS A 209 0.60 4.51 6.69
CA LYS A 209 0.28 3.41 7.63
C LYS A 209 -0.76 2.45 7.07
N MET A 210 -1.60 2.89 6.14
CA MET A 210 -2.63 2.04 5.54
C MET A 210 -2.05 1.03 4.56
N LYS A 211 -0.87 1.30 3.98
CA LYS A 211 -0.17 0.36 3.09
C LYS A 211 0.25 -0.87 3.88
N LYS A 212 -0.16 -2.04 3.39
CA LYS A 212 0.04 -3.34 4.07
C LYS A 212 1.36 -3.99 3.69
N GLU A 213 1.77 -4.95 4.52
CA GLU A 213 2.86 -5.86 4.17
C GLU A 213 2.58 -6.51 2.84
N GLY A 214 3.50 -6.29 1.92
CA GLY A 214 3.33 -6.77 0.59
C GLY A 214 2.20 -6.05 -0.16
N GLU A 215 2.18 -4.72 -0.09
CA GLU A 215 1.56 -3.83 -1.07
C GLU A 215 2.64 -2.93 -1.67
N ASN A 216 2.39 -2.38 -2.86
CA ASN A 216 3.32 -1.44 -3.47
C ASN A 216 3.42 -0.16 -2.64
N GLY A 217 4.62 0.40 -2.53
CA GLY A 217 4.86 1.62 -1.75
C GLY A 217 4.90 1.42 -0.23
N LYS A 218 4.95 0.17 0.26
CA LYS A 218 5.06 -0.10 1.70
C LYS A 218 6.34 0.50 2.28
N ILE A 219 6.20 1.20 3.41
CA ILE A 219 7.28 1.73 4.26
C ILE A 219 7.38 0.91 5.54
N LYS A 220 8.59 0.79 6.08
CA LYS A 220 8.87 0.12 7.36
C LYS A 220 8.02 0.68 8.50
N ASP A 221 7.31 -0.20 9.19
CA ASP A 221 6.45 0.15 10.34
C ASP A 221 7.24 0.89 11.45
N GLU A 222 8.50 0.54 11.68
CA GLU A 222 9.37 1.19 12.68
C GLU A 222 9.64 2.67 12.36
N VAL A 223 9.76 3.02 11.07
CA VAL A 223 9.99 4.40 10.62
C VAL A 223 8.71 5.20 10.79
N LEU A 224 7.57 4.70 10.31
CA LEU A 224 6.27 5.37 10.49
C LEU A 224 5.92 5.58 11.97
N LYS A 225 6.30 4.62 12.84
CA LYS A 225 6.16 4.75 14.29
C LYS A 225 7.02 5.90 14.84
N ASN A 226 8.28 5.99 14.43
CA ASN A 226 9.17 7.08 14.85
C ASN A 226 8.60 8.47 14.50
N TYR A 227 8.14 8.66 13.27
CA TYR A 227 7.53 9.91 12.82
C TYR A 227 6.25 10.23 13.61
N SER A 228 5.42 9.23 13.86
CA SER A 228 4.20 9.39 14.67
C SER A 228 4.52 9.86 16.09
N GLU A 229 5.54 9.28 16.73
CA GLU A 229 5.98 9.68 18.08
C GLU A 229 6.53 11.11 18.11
N ARG A 230 7.25 11.52 17.07
CA ARG A 230 7.74 12.90 16.92
C ARG A 230 6.57 13.88 16.77
N LEU A 231 5.59 13.59 15.92
CA LEU A 231 4.39 14.42 15.77
C LEU A 231 3.59 14.55 17.07
N GLU A 232 3.43 13.47 17.84
CA GLU A 232 2.75 13.52 19.14
C GLU A 232 3.46 14.45 20.13
N LYS A 233 4.80 14.48 20.14
CA LYS A 233 5.55 15.44 20.96
C LYS A 233 5.29 16.89 20.56
N ILE A 234 5.17 17.16 19.26
CA ILE A 234 4.83 18.50 18.74
C ILE A 234 3.41 18.88 19.16
N ILE A 235 2.45 17.95 19.04
CA ILE A 235 1.06 18.14 19.46
C ILE A 235 0.97 18.51 20.94
N GLU A 236 1.68 17.82 21.83
CA GLU A 236 1.67 18.12 23.26
C GLU A 236 2.24 19.51 23.57
N ARG A 237 3.27 19.94 22.83
CA ARG A 237 3.85 21.29 22.95
C ARG A 237 2.87 22.37 22.44
N ILE A 238 2.19 22.12 21.32
CA ILE A 238 1.12 22.99 20.81
C ILE A 238 0.01 23.16 21.86
N LYS A 239 -0.49 22.06 22.46
CA LYS A 239 -1.50 22.12 23.53
C LYS A 239 -1.04 22.96 24.71
N ALA A 240 0.23 22.86 25.09
CA ALA A 240 0.79 23.66 26.18
C ALA A 240 0.86 25.16 25.83
N LEU A 241 1.16 25.50 24.57
CA LEU A 241 1.12 26.88 24.08
C LEU A 241 -0.30 27.42 23.99
N ASP A 242 -1.25 26.67 23.47
CA ASP A 242 -2.67 27.06 23.39
C ASP A 242 -3.25 27.35 24.77
N LYS A 243 -2.86 26.57 25.79
CA LYS A 243 -3.26 26.84 27.18
C LYS A 243 -2.72 28.17 27.71
N LYS A 244 -1.53 28.58 27.28
CA LYS A 244 -0.91 29.88 27.66
C LYS A 244 -1.46 31.03 26.82
N HIS A 245 -1.81 30.76 25.56
CA HIS A 245 -2.19 31.73 24.55
C HIS A 245 -3.42 31.24 23.77
N PRO A 246 -4.63 31.35 24.32
CA PRO A 246 -5.85 30.77 23.73
C PRO A 246 -6.33 31.46 22.45
N ASN A 247 -5.55 32.41 21.91
CA ASN A 247 -5.96 33.30 20.82
C ASN A 247 -5.57 32.78 19.42
N SER A 248 -4.83 31.67 19.29
CA SER A 248 -4.64 31.06 17.95
C SER A 248 -5.76 30.08 17.65
N ILE A 249 -6.68 30.49 16.79
CA ILE A 249 -7.69 29.61 16.23
C ILE A 249 -7.20 29.25 14.82
N SER A 250 -6.56 28.08 14.67
CA SER A 250 -6.50 27.48 13.34
C SER A 250 -7.92 27.08 12.98
N ILE A 251 -8.30 27.28 11.73
CA ILE A 251 -9.59 26.80 11.23
C ILE A 251 -9.72 25.27 11.44
N TYR A 252 -8.58 24.57 11.45
CA TYR A 252 -8.48 23.12 11.66
C TYR A 252 -8.58 22.71 13.14
N ASP A 253 -8.60 23.64 14.09
CA ASP A 253 -8.89 23.33 15.49
C ASP A 253 -10.35 22.84 15.66
N LYS A 254 -11.24 23.18 14.71
CA LYS A 254 -12.62 22.68 14.66
C LYS A 254 -12.73 21.24 14.13
N LEU A 255 -11.66 20.69 13.56
CA LEU A 255 -11.67 19.37 12.95
C LEU A 255 -11.17 18.31 13.94
N PRO A 256 -12.01 17.35 14.38
CA PRO A 256 -11.53 16.23 15.18
C PRO A 256 -10.55 15.39 14.34
N PHE A 257 -9.33 15.19 14.84
CA PHE A 257 -8.38 14.28 14.19
C PHE A 257 -8.56 12.87 14.74
N GLN A 258 -8.77 11.89 13.86
CA GLN A 258 -8.92 10.50 14.25
C GLN A 258 -7.70 9.66 13.84
N LYS A 259 -7.23 8.80 14.74
CA LYS A 259 -6.26 7.76 14.39
C LYS A 259 -7.01 6.68 13.62
N VAL A 260 -6.54 6.33 12.42
CA VAL A 260 -7.14 5.22 11.68
C VAL A 260 -6.66 3.92 12.31
N GLU A 261 -7.58 3.13 12.84
CA GLU A 261 -7.24 1.76 13.24
C GLU A 261 -6.80 0.97 12.01
N LYS A 262 -5.73 0.16 12.16
CA LYS A 262 -5.21 -0.69 11.07
C LYS A 262 -6.37 -1.46 10.43
N MET A 263 -6.68 -1.18 9.17
CA MET A 263 -7.73 -1.89 8.45
C MET A 263 -7.42 -3.38 8.33
N ASN A 264 -8.43 -4.23 8.55
CA ASN A 264 -8.32 -5.67 8.34
C ASN A 264 -7.85 -6.03 6.92
N GLN A 265 -7.15 -7.16 6.83
CA GLN A 265 -6.34 -7.60 5.68
C GLN A 265 -7.08 -7.69 4.34
N GLU A 266 -8.41 -7.75 4.30
CA GLU A 266 -9.17 -8.16 3.09
C GLU A 266 -9.44 -7.07 2.04
N ASN A 267 -9.32 -5.78 2.36
CA ASN A 267 -9.69 -4.72 1.41
C ASN A 267 -8.47 -4.13 0.70
N ASN A 268 -8.49 -4.25 -0.64
CA ASN A 268 -7.63 -3.51 -1.57
C ASN A 268 -7.84 -2.01 -1.34
N ILE A 269 -6.76 -1.25 -1.12
CA ILE A 269 -6.80 0.20 -0.89
C ILE A 269 -7.62 0.91 -1.98
N ASN A 270 -7.54 0.47 -3.24
CA ASN A 270 -8.28 1.06 -4.37
C ASN A 270 -9.80 0.75 -4.36
N LYS A 271 -10.29 -0.05 -3.41
CA LYS A 271 -11.73 -0.36 -3.23
C LYS A 271 -12.20 -0.14 -1.80
N ARG A 272 -11.43 0.58 -0.98
CA ARG A 272 -11.78 0.88 0.39
C ARG A 272 -13.03 1.76 0.42
N LYS A 273 -14.03 1.36 1.21
CA LYS A 273 -15.11 2.27 1.62
C LYS A 273 -14.61 3.11 2.80
N LYS A 274 -14.73 4.44 2.69
CA LYS A 274 -14.47 5.39 3.78
C LYS A 274 -15.41 5.07 4.95
N THR A 275 -14.95 5.25 6.19
CA THR A 275 -15.83 5.13 7.36
C THR A 275 -16.75 6.35 7.44
N LYS A 276 -17.86 6.24 8.17
CA LYS A 276 -18.74 7.40 8.41
C LYS A 276 -18.00 8.57 9.06
N GLU A 277 -17.06 8.26 9.94
CA GLU A 277 -16.25 9.26 10.65
C GLU A 277 -15.24 9.94 9.70
N GLU A 278 -14.69 9.21 8.73
CA GLU A 278 -13.88 9.78 7.66
C GLU A 278 -14.70 10.64 6.69
N GLU A 279 -15.93 10.24 6.38
CA GLU A 279 -16.85 11.05 5.57
C GLU A 279 -17.19 12.36 6.27
N GLU A 280 -17.50 12.32 7.57
CA GLU A 280 -17.74 13.50 8.41
C GLU A 280 -16.49 14.39 8.49
N TYR A 281 -15.31 13.80 8.65
CA TYR A 281 -14.03 14.51 8.60
C TYR A 281 -13.84 15.27 7.28
N ILE A 282 -14.11 14.62 6.15
CA ILE A 282 -13.96 15.20 4.82
C ILE A 282 -14.95 16.35 4.62
N GLU A 283 -16.19 16.20 5.11
CA GLU A 283 -17.20 17.25 5.05
C GLU A 283 -16.79 18.49 5.86
N ILE A 284 -16.36 18.31 7.11
CA ILE A 284 -15.88 19.42 7.93
C ILE A 284 -14.66 20.07 7.25
N LYS A 285 -13.74 19.27 6.69
CA LYS A 285 -12.55 19.79 5.99
C LYS A 285 -12.97 20.62 4.78
N ARG A 286 -13.92 20.16 3.97
CA ARG A 286 -14.46 20.90 2.84
C ARG A 286 -15.01 22.26 3.27
N ASP A 287 -15.83 22.29 4.30
CA ASP A 287 -16.46 23.53 4.77
C ASP A 287 -15.41 24.55 5.24
N LEU A 288 -14.34 24.08 5.90
CA LEU A 288 -13.21 24.92 6.30
C LEU A 288 -12.41 25.49 5.12
N TYR A 289 -12.26 24.74 4.02
CA TYR A 289 -11.62 25.27 2.82
C TYR A 289 -12.49 26.33 2.16
N ILE A 290 -13.81 26.14 2.15
CA ILE A 290 -14.77 27.15 1.68
C ILE A 290 -14.65 28.43 2.52
N GLU A 291 -14.64 28.32 3.86
CA GLU A 291 -14.45 29.46 4.77
C GLU A 291 -13.17 30.24 4.45
N ASN A 292 -12.05 29.54 4.26
CA ASN A 292 -10.75 30.15 3.94
C ASN A 292 -10.74 30.88 2.60
N ILE A 293 -11.28 30.26 1.54
CA ILE A 293 -11.33 30.90 0.21
C ILE A 293 -12.23 32.14 0.24
N LEU A 294 -13.35 32.10 0.96
CA LEU A 294 -14.23 33.26 1.16
C LEU A 294 -13.53 34.39 1.93
N ASP A 295 -12.72 34.07 2.95
CA ASP A 295 -11.91 35.07 3.64
C ASP A 295 -10.91 35.75 2.70
N MET A 296 -10.19 34.96 1.89
CA MET A 296 -9.25 35.49 0.88
C MET A 296 -9.95 36.36 -0.17
N GLU A 297 -11.12 35.95 -0.65
CA GLU A 297 -11.97 36.74 -1.55
C GLU A 297 -12.35 38.10 -0.95
N ASN A 298 -12.71 38.10 0.34
CA ASN A 298 -13.06 39.33 1.05
C ASN A 298 -11.84 40.23 1.28
N LYS A 299 -10.66 39.66 1.56
CA LYS A 299 -9.41 40.41 1.69
C LYS A 299 -9.00 41.07 0.37
N ILE A 300 -9.09 40.37 -0.76
CA ILE A 300 -8.84 40.97 -2.10
C ILE A 300 -9.81 42.13 -2.34
N LYS A 301 -11.12 41.98 -2.06
CA LYS A 301 -12.10 43.07 -2.23
C LYS A 301 -11.76 44.31 -1.41
N LYS A 302 -11.23 44.13 -0.20
CA LYS A 302 -10.75 45.26 0.63
C LYS A 302 -9.53 45.94 0.01
N LEU A 303 -8.58 45.16 -0.51
CA LEU A 303 -7.39 45.65 -1.21
C LEU A 303 -7.73 46.41 -2.51
N GLU A 304 -8.78 45.98 -3.23
CA GLU A 304 -9.28 46.67 -4.42
C GLU A 304 -9.78 48.09 -4.11
N ILE A 305 -10.26 48.32 -2.88
CA ILE A 305 -10.76 49.62 -2.40
C ILE A 305 -9.63 50.44 -1.75
N ASN A 306 -8.83 49.80 -0.89
CA ASN A 306 -7.76 50.43 -0.12
C ASN A 306 -6.48 49.61 -0.24
N TYR A 307 -5.66 49.94 -1.24
CA TYR A 307 -4.45 49.20 -1.54
C TYR A 307 -3.41 49.35 -0.42
N ASN A 308 -2.90 48.21 0.05
CA ASN A 308 -1.81 48.14 1.01
C ASN A 308 -0.83 47.04 0.58
N VAL A 309 0.45 47.40 0.44
CA VAL A 309 1.50 46.48 -0.03
C VAL A 309 1.76 45.31 0.93
N GLN A 310 1.64 45.52 2.24
CA GLN A 310 1.85 44.46 3.23
C GLN A 310 0.70 43.46 3.19
N ASP A 311 -0.54 43.95 3.14
CA ASP A 311 -1.74 43.12 3.04
C ASP A 311 -1.77 42.34 1.73
N LEU A 312 -1.35 42.96 0.61
CA LEU A 312 -1.18 42.29 -0.68
C LEU A 312 -0.18 41.13 -0.58
N LYS A 313 0.99 41.38 0.02
CA LYS A 313 2.03 40.35 0.18
C LYS A 313 1.58 39.20 1.08
N GLY A 314 0.91 39.51 2.19
CA GLY A 314 0.34 38.49 3.09
C GLY A 314 -0.67 37.61 2.36
N LEU A 315 -1.59 38.22 1.60
CA LEU A 315 -2.61 37.50 0.87
C LEU A 315 -2.05 36.66 -0.30
N LYS A 316 -0.99 37.14 -0.95
CA LYS A 316 -0.26 36.37 -1.98
C LYS A 316 0.31 35.08 -1.39
N ASN A 317 0.94 35.17 -0.21
CA ASN A 317 1.48 34.01 0.51
C ASN A 317 0.36 33.04 0.93
N ASP A 318 -0.76 33.56 1.46
CA ASP A 318 -1.92 32.74 1.87
C ASP A 318 -2.47 31.93 0.66
N ILE A 319 -2.63 32.59 -0.49
CA ILE A 319 -3.13 31.94 -1.72
C ILE A 319 -2.12 30.92 -2.26
N GLU A 320 -0.83 31.26 -2.29
CA GLU A 320 0.23 30.34 -2.74
C GLU A 320 0.28 29.07 -1.87
N TYR A 321 0.27 29.24 -0.55
CA TYR A 321 0.23 28.13 0.41
C TYR A 321 -1.01 27.25 0.19
N ARG A 322 -2.18 27.88 -0.06
CA ARG A 322 -3.41 27.13 -0.30
C ARG A 322 -3.41 26.39 -1.62
N ASN A 323 -2.82 26.96 -2.66
CA ASN A 323 -2.68 26.30 -3.95
C ASN A 323 -1.83 25.04 -3.84
N ILE A 324 -0.66 25.14 -3.18
CA ILE A 324 0.23 23.99 -2.96
C ILE A 324 -0.51 22.87 -2.22
N THR A 325 -1.29 23.21 -1.19
CA THR A 325 -2.08 22.23 -0.43
C THR A 325 -3.15 21.56 -1.31
N ILE A 326 -3.90 22.33 -2.11
CA ILE A 326 -4.95 21.80 -3.01
C ILE A 326 -4.35 20.93 -4.11
N GLU A 327 -3.31 21.41 -4.78
CA GLU A 327 -2.59 20.65 -5.81
C GLU A 327 -2.07 19.33 -5.22
N SER A 328 -1.46 19.38 -4.03
CA SER A 328 -0.97 18.18 -3.34
C SER A 328 -2.09 17.18 -3.06
N GLU A 329 -3.30 17.64 -2.71
CA GLU A 329 -4.47 16.76 -2.54
C GLU A 329 -4.97 16.18 -3.85
N LEU A 330 -4.98 16.96 -4.95
CA LEU A 330 -5.36 16.47 -6.28
C LEU A 330 -4.46 15.31 -6.73
N TYR A 331 -3.15 15.37 -6.45
CA TYR A 331 -2.22 14.30 -6.78
C TYR A 331 -2.30 13.06 -5.86
N LYS A 332 -3.03 13.12 -4.74
CA LYS A 332 -3.20 11.96 -3.85
C LYS A 332 -4.20 10.97 -4.46
N PRO A 333 -4.08 9.65 -4.22
CA PRO A 333 -5.11 8.68 -4.61
C PRO A 333 -6.48 8.98 -3.96
N ASN A 334 -7.59 8.69 -4.67
CA ASN A 334 -8.96 9.00 -4.20
C ASN A 334 -9.36 8.35 -2.87
N ASN A 335 -8.66 7.28 -2.49
CA ASN A 335 -8.89 6.54 -1.25
C ASN A 335 -7.93 6.92 -0.13
N SER A 336 -7.11 7.96 -0.32
CA SER A 336 -6.32 8.58 0.74
C SER A 336 -7.23 9.12 1.85
N TYR A 337 -6.70 9.06 3.07
CA TYR A 337 -7.29 9.58 4.28
C TYR A 337 -7.56 11.07 4.15
N GLY A 338 -8.80 11.47 4.43
CA GLY A 338 -9.17 12.88 4.45
C GLY A 338 -9.10 13.58 3.08
N LYS A 339 -8.91 12.85 1.96
CA LYS A 339 -8.97 13.43 0.61
C LYS A 339 -10.42 13.73 0.23
N MET A 340 -10.66 14.98 -0.16
CA MET A 340 -11.90 15.45 -0.76
C MET A 340 -12.06 14.90 -2.18
N ASP A 341 -13.28 14.96 -2.72
CA ASP A 341 -13.54 14.55 -4.10
C ASP A 341 -12.81 15.47 -5.09
N ASP A 342 -12.29 14.91 -6.18
CA ASP A 342 -11.51 15.65 -7.18
C ASP A 342 -12.29 16.83 -7.76
N GLU A 343 -13.59 16.64 -8.03
CA GLU A 343 -14.48 17.72 -8.52
C GLU A 343 -14.51 18.92 -7.56
N VAL A 344 -14.48 18.67 -6.25
CA VAL A 344 -14.48 19.74 -5.23
C VAL A 344 -13.11 20.43 -5.18
N LEU A 345 -12.04 19.65 -5.26
CA LEU A 345 -10.67 20.16 -5.28
C LEU A 345 -10.40 21.00 -6.54
N GLU A 346 -10.88 20.59 -7.71
CA GLU A 346 -10.79 21.34 -8.96
C GLU A 346 -11.52 22.69 -8.87
N ILE A 347 -12.71 22.73 -8.26
CA ILE A 347 -13.43 23.99 -7.99
C ILE A 347 -12.59 24.91 -7.09
N PHE A 348 -11.92 24.36 -6.08
CA PHE A 348 -11.05 25.16 -5.21
C PHE A 348 -9.80 25.67 -5.94
N ASP A 349 -9.16 24.85 -6.76
CA ASP A 349 -8.02 25.23 -7.59
C ASP A 349 -8.39 26.38 -8.55
N GLU A 350 -9.54 26.28 -9.23
CA GLU A 350 -10.01 27.33 -10.14
C GLU A 350 -10.29 28.65 -9.40
N ARG A 351 -10.90 28.59 -8.21
CA ARG A 351 -11.13 29.79 -7.38
C ARG A 351 -9.81 30.43 -6.94
N LEU A 352 -8.83 29.63 -6.49
CA LEU A 352 -7.51 30.14 -6.08
C LEU A 352 -6.75 30.76 -7.26
N LYS A 353 -6.83 30.14 -8.45
CA LYS A 353 -6.30 30.69 -9.69
C LYS A 353 -6.91 32.05 -10.00
N ASN A 354 -8.23 32.20 -9.92
CA ASN A 354 -8.91 33.49 -10.12
C ASN A 354 -8.42 34.55 -9.12
N LEU A 355 -8.25 34.19 -7.84
CA LEU A 355 -7.72 35.11 -6.83
C LEU A 355 -6.30 35.57 -7.13
N ARG A 356 -5.44 34.66 -7.62
CA ARG A 356 -4.08 34.98 -8.05
C ARG A 356 -4.07 35.98 -9.21
N GLU A 357 -4.86 35.73 -10.25
CA GLU A 357 -4.99 36.62 -11.42
C GLU A 357 -5.48 38.03 -11.01
N ARG A 358 -6.41 38.10 -10.05
CA ARG A 358 -6.87 39.38 -9.47
C ARG A 358 -5.77 40.11 -8.70
N LEU A 359 -4.98 39.39 -7.90
CA LEU A 359 -3.83 39.98 -7.20
C LEU A 359 -2.77 40.51 -8.16
N GLU A 360 -2.44 39.76 -9.21
CA GLU A 360 -1.49 40.20 -10.23
C GLU A 360 -1.98 41.46 -10.95
N THR A 361 -3.27 41.51 -11.27
CA THR A 361 -3.91 42.70 -11.85
C THR A 361 -3.82 43.90 -10.91
N LEU A 362 -4.10 43.70 -9.61
CA LEU A 362 -3.97 44.75 -8.61
C LEU A 362 -2.54 45.22 -8.44
N GLU A 363 -1.58 44.30 -8.33
CA GLU A 363 -0.15 44.61 -8.22
C GLU A 363 0.31 45.46 -9.41
N SER A 364 -0.08 45.09 -10.64
CA SER A 364 0.27 45.81 -11.87
C SER A 364 -0.35 47.21 -11.98
N LYS A 365 -1.47 47.48 -11.29
CA LYS A 365 -2.14 48.79 -11.30
C LYS A 365 -1.43 49.82 -10.41
N TYR A 366 -0.68 49.36 -9.40
CA TYR A 366 -0.06 50.20 -8.37
C TYR A 366 1.48 50.14 -8.38
N GLN A 367 2.09 49.38 -9.30
CA GLN A 367 3.50 49.46 -9.71
C GLN A 367 3.64 50.37 -10.93
#